data_AF-A0A657B327-F1
#
_entry.id   AF-A0A657B327-F1
#
_cell.length_a   1.000
_cell.length_b   1.000
_cell.length_c   1.000
_cell.angle_alpha   90.00
_cell.angle_beta   90.00
_cell.angle_gamma   90.00
#
_symmetry.space_group_name_H-M   'P 1'
#
loop_
_entity.id
_entity.type
_entity.pdbx_description
1 polymer ?
#
loop_
_entity_poly.entity_id
_entity_poly.type
_entity_poly.pdbx_seq_one_letter_code
_entity_poly.pdbx_strand_id
1 'polypeptide(L)'
;MNFLRLSSRTLLAFYFSVQAQIGYTETFFKADFDTGSIGSEGVWSWETPYSPSNEFGMMVGEGDIYSVSNDVSLQSGYSLRLDFAGRNGWCNSCGSDSYTVSSSLPEAGANSLVVDGEDFSTILPSNLRTVFNKSDRWSAWSASNVIGSQVSFVGDAPISNSMNGSALFKPGDEIKVTKACGVDGVVGGDINRRNDCNLAINYLQGISNTNFEFEGTLSKRFYLYIDENAVLPSVGLKLGYSKFNSATPIAYVDVNRDETLMVDTASPSSRFTVRQLQFERGRWYYLEETFIRESSSAASDGIYRLYLSAADATSTQPLVERTDMSYGDIKQMSIIGNWQHYNDASGYIYIDSVEIADHYIGPIDYKAPANPPPEGSLKGTVVQ
;
A
#
# COMPACT_ATOMS: atom_id res chain seq x y z
N MET A 1 24.70 28.65 81.04
CA MET A 1 23.95 29.04 79.82
C MET A 1 23.24 27.81 79.30
N ASN A 2 21.91 27.90 79.22
CA ASN A 2 20.93 27.25 78.32
C ASN A 2 21.31 25.87 77.72
N PHE A 3 20.65 24.77 78.13
CA PHE A 3 19.31 24.27 77.78
C PHE A 3 19.26 23.39 76.51
N LEU A 4 18.53 22.27 76.67
CA LEU A 4 17.81 21.43 75.69
C LEU A 4 18.63 20.35 74.96
N ARG A 5 18.43 19.04 75.20
CA ARG A 5 17.24 18.15 75.11
C ARG A 5 16.96 17.64 73.68
N LEU A 6 16.83 16.30 73.63
CA LEU A 6 15.86 15.51 72.84
C LEU A 6 16.06 15.54 71.31
N SER A 7 15.80 14.49 70.54
CA SER A 7 15.41 13.10 70.75
C SER A 7 15.25 12.49 69.36
N SER A 8 15.47 11.19 69.26
CA SER A 8 14.93 10.24 68.28
C SER A 8 14.28 10.78 66.99
N ARG A 9 14.73 10.27 65.84
CA ARG A 9 13.96 9.29 65.03
C ARG A 9 14.66 9.09 63.68
N THR A 10 14.95 7.83 63.40
CA THR A 10 14.67 7.15 62.13
C THR A 10 14.92 7.96 60.86
N LEU A 11 16.08 7.77 60.23
CA LEU A 11 16.13 7.76 58.77
C LEU A 11 16.39 6.32 58.35
N LEU A 12 15.29 5.60 58.16
CA LEU A 12 15.25 4.40 57.35
C LEU A 12 15.73 4.83 55.96
N ALA A 13 16.90 4.34 55.54
CA ALA A 13 17.35 4.49 54.17
C ALA A 13 16.41 3.65 53.28
N PHE A 14 15.32 4.27 52.82
CA PHE A 14 14.58 3.77 51.68
C PHE A 14 15.46 3.97 50.45
N TYR A 15 16.23 2.94 50.12
CA TYR A 15 16.68 2.69 48.77
C TYR A 15 15.43 2.50 47.90
N PHE A 16 14.85 3.59 47.40
CA PHE A 16 14.08 3.53 46.18
C PHE A 16 15.10 3.43 45.04
N SER A 17 15.42 2.19 44.66
CA SER A 17 15.83 1.90 43.31
C SER A 17 14.68 2.31 42.40
N VAL A 18 14.69 3.55 41.93
CA VAL A 18 14.00 3.90 40.69
C VAL A 18 14.74 3.09 39.62
N GLN A 19 14.29 1.87 39.38
CA GLN A 19 14.48 1.25 38.08
C GLN A 19 13.77 2.19 37.11
N ALA A 20 14.51 3.14 36.55
CA ALA A 20 14.19 3.63 35.24
C ALA A 20 14.16 2.38 34.36
N GLN A 21 12.95 1.88 34.08
CA GLN A 21 12.74 1.14 32.85
C GLN A 21 13.18 2.11 31.77
N ILE A 22 14.42 1.95 31.30
CA ILE A 22 14.79 2.39 29.97
C ILE A 22 13.82 1.59 29.10
N GLY A 23 12.70 2.20 28.74
CA GLY A 23 11.80 1.64 27.74
C GLY A 23 12.66 1.49 26.50
N TYR A 24 13.01 0.25 26.17
CA TYR A 24 13.61 -0.02 24.88
C TYR A 24 12.53 0.29 23.86
N THR A 25 12.78 1.31 23.05
CA THR A 25 11.96 1.57 21.87
C THR A 25 11.99 0.32 20.99
N GLU A 26 10.84 -0.29 20.80
CA GLU A 26 10.68 -1.53 20.04
C GLU A 26 10.23 -1.21 18.60
N THR A 27 10.98 -1.70 17.62
CA THR A 27 10.57 -1.74 16.22
C THR A 27 9.82 -3.05 15.98
N PHE A 28 8.53 -2.97 15.66
CA PHE A 28 7.70 -4.13 15.37
C PHE A 28 7.86 -4.62 13.94
N PHE A 29 8.06 -3.70 12.99
CA PHE A 29 8.20 -3.99 11.57
C PHE A 29 9.14 -2.99 10.92
N LYS A 30 10.04 -3.43 10.04
CA LYS A 30 10.86 -2.54 9.21
C LYS A 30 11.14 -3.16 7.84
N ALA A 31 11.04 -2.36 6.77
CA ALA A 31 11.42 -2.75 5.42
C ALA A 31 11.98 -1.54 4.64
N ASP A 32 13.19 -1.68 4.11
CA ASP A 32 13.92 -0.67 3.33
C ASP A 32 14.15 -1.07 1.85
N PHE A 33 13.92 -2.34 1.51
CA PHE A 33 14.04 -2.87 0.14
C PHE A 33 15.44 -2.78 -0.50
N ASP A 34 16.46 -2.35 0.24
CA ASP A 34 17.86 -2.15 -0.20
C ASP A 34 18.47 -3.39 -0.90
N THR A 35 18.00 -4.57 -0.53
CA THR A 35 18.47 -5.86 -1.07
C THR A 35 17.84 -6.23 -2.42
N GLY A 36 16.92 -5.41 -2.94
CA GLY A 36 16.14 -5.72 -4.14
C GLY A 36 15.11 -6.82 -3.92
N SER A 37 14.78 -7.13 -2.66
CA SER A 37 13.86 -8.21 -2.30
C SER A 37 12.85 -7.77 -1.24
N ILE A 38 11.72 -8.47 -1.18
CA ILE A 38 10.74 -8.26 -0.11
C ILE A 38 11.18 -9.03 1.12
N GLY A 39 11.61 -8.27 2.11
CA GLY A 39 11.93 -8.75 3.45
C GLY A 39 11.38 -7.79 4.50
N SER A 40 11.41 -8.23 5.75
CA SER A 40 11.11 -7.37 6.90
C SER A 40 11.92 -7.80 8.11
N GLU A 41 12.23 -6.83 8.97
CA GLU A 41 12.79 -7.03 10.30
C GLU A 41 11.72 -6.76 11.37
N GLY A 42 11.88 -7.35 12.56
CA GLY A 42 10.97 -7.17 13.70
C GLY A 42 10.12 -8.40 14.02
N VAL A 43 9.16 -8.22 14.93
CA VAL A 43 8.23 -9.27 15.38
C VAL A 43 7.02 -9.43 14.46
N TRP A 44 6.70 -8.40 13.67
CA TRP A 44 5.70 -8.44 12.62
C TRP A 44 6.38 -8.70 11.27
N SER A 45 5.62 -9.20 10.32
CA SER A 45 6.09 -9.41 8.97
C SER A 45 4.99 -9.14 7.96
N TRP A 46 5.38 -9.11 6.70
CA TRP A 46 4.44 -9.19 5.59
C TRP A 46 3.51 -10.40 5.74
N GLU A 47 2.19 -10.21 5.60
CA GLU A 47 1.27 -11.34 5.59
C GLU A 47 1.57 -12.23 4.38
N THR A 48 1.88 -13.50 4.64
CA THR A 48 2.23 -14.43 3.56
C THR A 48 1.03 -14.61 2.62
N PRO A 49 1.23 -14.57 1.29
CA PRO A 49 0.22 -15.03 0.35
C PRO A 49 -0.14 -16.48 0.66
N TYR A 50 -1.40 -16.77 0.99
CA TYR A 50 -1.77 -18.14 1.33
C TYR A 50 -1.93 -18.98 0.03
N SER A 51 -1.42 -20.22 -0.02
CA SER A 51 -1.88 -21.38 -0.85
C SER A 51 -1.63 -21.49 -2.40
N PRO A 52 -1.49 -22.73 -2.97
CA PRO A 52 -0.50 -23.14 -4.01
C PRO A 52 -0.57 -22.61 -5.45
N SER A 53 -1.48 -21.72 -5.81
CA SER A 53 -1.31 -20.87 -7.01
C SER A 53 -1.76 -19.43 -6.77
N ASN A 54 -1.69 -19.01 -5.51
CA ASN A 54 -1.94 -17.71 -4.88
C ASN A 54 -3.40 -17.40 -4.44
N GLU A 55 -3.72 -17.74 -3.19
CA GLU A 55 -4.93 -17.39 -2.42
C GLU A 55 -4.63 -16.33 -1.31
N PHE A 56 -4.47 -15.07 -1.74
CA PHE A 56 -4.97 -13.87 -1.03
C PHE A 56 -4.08 -13.18 0.03
N GLY A 57 -2.77 -13.20 -0.15
CA GLY A 57 -1.86 -12.22 0.45
C GLY A 57 -0.91 -11.68 -0.62
N MET A 58 0.00 -10.79 -0.22
CA MET A 58 0.96 -10.06 -1.05
C MET A 58 1.31 -10.74 -2.39
N MET A 59 0.69 -10.29 -3.49
CA MET A 59 1.08 -10.67 -4.86
C MET A 59 2.41 -9.97 -5.16
N VAL A 60 3.47 -10.63 -4.71
CA VAL A 60 4.83 -10.08 -4.62
C VAL A 60 5.78 -10.95 -5.41
N GLY A 61 6.46 -10.30 -6.34
CA GLY A 61 7.40 -10.93 -7.24
C GLY A 61 7.70 -9.99 -8.40
N GLU A 62 8.72 -10.32 -9.19
CA GLU A 62 9.00 -9.56 -10.40
C GLU A 62 7.76 -9.61 -11.33
N GLY A 63 7.21 -8.44 -11.65
CA GLY A 63 6.02 -8.33 -12.50
C GLY A 63 4.68 -8.62 -11.81
N ASP A 64 4.63 -8.82 -10.49
CA ASP A 64 3.36 -8.87 -9.74
C ASP A 64 2.86 -7.46 -9.36
N ILE A 65 1.65 -7.38 -8.77
CA ILE A 65 1.01 -6.11 -8.35
C ILE A 65 1.96 -5.30 -7.46
N TYR A 66 2.63 -5.98 -6.53
CA TYR A 66 3.68 -5.41 -5.70
C TYR A 66 5.01 -6.00 -6.16
N SER A 67 5.98 -5.15 -6.46
CA SER A 67 7.30 -5.60 -6.90
C SER A 67 8.37 -4.66 -6.36
N VAL A 68 9.53 -5.20 -6.00
CA VAL A 68 10.68 -4.34 -5.70
C VAL A 68 11.23 -3.85 -7.04
N SER A 69 11.30 -2.54 -7.20
CA SER A 69 11.77 -1.90 -8.43
C SER A 69 12.94 -0.98 -8.13
N ASN A 70 13.87 -0.87 -9.07
CA ASN A 70 14.94 0.13 -9.07
C ASN A 70 14.62 1.34 -9.96
N ASP A 71 13.39 1.44 -10.50
CA ASP A 71 12.97 2.56 -11.34
C ASP A 71 12.99 3.88 -10.56
N VAL A 72 12.51 3.83 -9.31
CA VAL A 72 12.45 4.95 -8.37
C VAL A 72 12.83 4.42 -6.99
N SER A 73 13.67 5.15 -6.25
CA SER A 73 14.06 4.79 -4.88
C SER A 73 14.23 6.04 -4.02
N LEU A 74 14.01 5.93 -2.72
CA LEU A 74 14.21 7.05 -1.79
C LEU A 74 15.70 7.27 -1.48
N GLN A 75 16.43 6.20 -1.12
CA GLN A 75 17.82 6.30 -0.66
C GLN A 75 18.82 5.33 -1.34
N SER A 76 18.43 4.08 -1.60
CA SER A 76 19.33 2.94 -1.72
C SER A 76 19.16 2.09 -2.98
N GLY A 77 18.45 2.63 -3.98
CA GLY A 77 18.38 2.07 -5.33
C GLY A 77 17.19 1.15 -5.60
N TYR A 78 16.40 0.78 -4.58
CA TYR A 78 15.16 0.03 -4.75
C TYR A 78 14.02 0.62 -3.92
N SER A 79 12.78 0.33 -4.30
CA SER A 79 11.58 0.61 -3.49
C SER A 79 10.46 -0.38 -3.84
N LEU A 80 9.44 -0.45 -2.99
CA LEU A 80 8.25 -1.24 -3.27
C LEU A 80 7.33 -0.49 -4.23
N ARG A 81 7.21 -0.98 -5.45
CA ARG A 81 6.29 -0.47 -6.46
C ARG A 81 4.95 -1.20 -6.37
N LEU A 82 3.85 -0.45 -6.38
CA LEU A 82 2.52 -0.95 -6.66
C LEU A 82 2.08 -0.56 -8.09
N ASP A 83 1.57 -1.54 -8.83
CA ASP A 83 0.98 -1.40 -10.15
C ASP A 83 -0.55 -1.30 -10.09
N PHE A 84 -1.08 -0.13 -10.44
CA PHE A 84 -2.52 0.10 -10.49
C PHE A 84 -3.22 -0.77 -11.54
N ALA A 85 -2.61 -0.96 -12.72
CA ALA A 85 -3.19 -1.77 -13.78
C ALA A 85 -3.22 -3.25 -13.39
N GLY A 86 -2.12 -3.76 -12.82
CA GLY A 86 -2.06 -5.12 -12.31
C GLY A 86 -3.12 -5.38 -11.23
N ARG A 87 -3.27 -4.44 -10.29
CA ARG A 87 -4.31 -4.56 -9.26
C ARG A 87 -5.72 -4.51 -9.85
N ASN A 88 -6.00 -3.55 -10.73
CA ASN A 88 -7.31 -3.44 -11.38
C ASN A 88 -7.62 -4.73 -12.16
N GLY A 89 -6.66 -5.26 -12.93
CA GLY A 89 -6.85 -6.50 -13.68
C GLY A 89 -7.21 -7.69 -12.79
N TRP A 90 -6.54 -7.83 -11.64
CA TRP A 90 -6.88 -8.85 -10.66
C TRP A 90 -8.27 -8.64 -10.06
N CYS A 91 -8.53 -7.44 -9.56
CA CYS A 91 -9.77 -7.09 -8.84
C CYS A 91 -11.04 -7.20 -9.69
N ASN A 92 -10.92 -7.10 -11.02
CA ASN A 92 -12.04 -7.14 -11.95
C ASN A 92 -12.30 -8.53 -12.53
N SER A 93 -11.57 -9.55 -12.09
CA SER A 93 -11.69 -10.91 -12.59
C SER A 93 -12.25 -11.85 -11.52
N CYS A 94 -12.97 -12.89 -11.94
CA CYS A 94 -13.35 -13.99 -11.06
C CYS A 94 -12.23 -15.04 -10.95
N GLY A 95 -11.00 -14.56 -10.82
CA GLY A 95 -9.76 -15.32 -10.99
C GLY A 95 -9.28 -15.35 -12.44
N SER A 96 -8.11 -15.94 -12.63
CA SER A 96 -7.47 -16.10 -13.94
C SER A 96 -6.75 -17.43 -14.04
N ASP A 97 -6.59 -17.92 -15.27
CA ASP A 97 -5.69 -19.03 -15.57
C ASP A 97 -4.41 -18.47 -16.21
N SER A 98 -3.29 -19.13 -15.96
CA SER A 98 -1.95 -18.64 -16.33
C SER A 98 -1.40 -19.47 -17.48
N TYR A 99 -0.82 -18.80 -18.46
CA TYR A 99 -0.27 -19.43 -19.65
C TYR A 99 1.05 -18.77 -20.04
N THR A 100 1.83 -19.44 -20.87
CA THR A 100 3.09 -18.91 -21.41
C THR A 100 2.99 -18.76 -22.92
N VAL A 101 3.38 -17.59 -23.42
CA VAL A 101 3.46 -17.33 -24.87
C VAL A 101 4.58 -18.17 -25.47
N SER A 102 4.27 -19.01 -26.44
CA SER A 102 5.27 -19.83 -27.13
C SER A 102 5.85 -19.13 -28.34
N SER A 103 5.03 -18.37 -29.06
CA SER A 103 5.50 -17.49 -30.13
C SER A 103 4.65 -16.24 -30.25
N SER A 104 5.29 -15.14 -30.66
CA SER A 104 4.65 -13.91 -31.10
C SER A 104 4.70 -13.88 -32.62
N LEU A 105 3.54 -13.82 -33.30
CA LEU A 105 3.50 -13.86 -34.76
C LEU A 105 3.72 -12.45 -35.35
N PRO A 106 4.81 -12.21 -36.11
CA PRO A 106 5.13 -10.86 -36.59
C PRO A 106 4.27 -10.41 -37.79
N GLU A 107 3.72 -11.35 -38.57
CA GLU A 107 3.22 -11.06 -39.93
C GLU A 107 1.84 -10.36 -39.99
N ALA A 108 1.20 -10.12 -38.84
CA ALA A 108 -0.04 -9.35 -38.75
C ALA A 108 0.08 -8.10 -37.84
N GLY A 109 1.30 -7.58 -37.67
CA GLY A 109 1.57 -6.47 -36.76
C GLY A 109 1.42 -6.92 -35.32
N ALA A 110 2.48 -7.50 -34.75
CA ALA A 110 2.85 -7.69 -33.33
C ALA A 110 1.79 -8.01 -32.23
N ASN A 111 0.53 -8.27 -32.57
CA ASN A 111 -0.61 -8.37 -31.64
C ASN A 111 -1.36 -9.68 -31.82
N SER A 112 -0.61 -10.74 -32.13
CA SER A 112 -1.08 -12.11 -32.09
C SER A 112 -0.06 -12.96 -31.33
N LEU A 113 -0.57 -13.77 -30.41
CA LEU A 113 0.23 -14.73 -29.66
C LEU A 113 -0.23 -16.15 -29.98
N VAL A 114 0.69 -17.08 -29.82
CA VAL A 114 0.41 -18.52 -29.78
C VAL A 114 0.78 -19.02 -28.39
N VAL A 115 -0.08 -19.85 -27.81
CA VAL A 115 0.19 -20.54 -26.55
C VAL A 115 0.33 -22.03 -26.82
N ASP A 116 1.37 -22.66 -26.29
CA ASP A 116 1.58 -24.09 -26.49
C ASP A 116 0.59 -24.94 -25.69
N GLY A 117 0.13 -26.03 -26.31
CA GLY A 117 -0.57 -27.13 -25.62
C GLY A 117 -2.06 -26.95 -25.38
N GLU A 118 -2.65 -25.80 -25.73
CA GLU A 118 -4.05 -25.49 -25.41
C GLU A 118 -4.82 -24.95 -26.62
N ASP A 119 -6.09 -25.35 -26.75
CA ASP A 119 -7.02 -24.76 -27.71
C ASP A 119 -7.74 -23.59 -27.07
N PHE A 120 -7.22 -22.38 -27.33
CA PHE A 120 -7.76 -21.14 -26.79
C PHE A 120 -9.17 -20.85 -27.29
N SER A 121 -9.65 -21.47 -28.36
CA SER A 121 -11.05 -21.32 -28.79
C SER A 121 -12.04 -21.86 -27.75
N THR A 122 -11.59 -22.77 -26.87
CA THR A 122 -12.36 -23.30 -25.74
C THR A 122 -12.18 -22.49 -24.44
N ILE A 123 -11.07 -21.75 -24.32
CA ILE A 123 -10.67 -20.99 -23.12
C ILE A 123 -11.14 -19.52 -23.21
N LEU A 124 -11.18 -18.96 -24.42
CA LEU A 124 -11.69 -17.63 -24.74
C LEU A 124 -12.98 -17.72 -25.58
N PRO A 125 -14.05 -18.42 -25.10
CA PRO A 125 -15.27 -18.58 -25.89
C PRO A 125 -16.07 -17.27 -26.01
N SER A 126 -15.73 -16.24 -25.22
CA SER A 126 -16.38 -14.93 -25.26
C SER A 126 -15.38 -13.80 -25.46
N ASN A 127 -15.80 -12.80 -26.22
CA ASN A 127 -15.13 -11.50 -26.37
C ASN A 127 -15.08 -10.66 -25.08
N LEU A 128 -15.59 -11.19 -23.95
CA LEU A 128 -15.64 -10.53 -22.65
C LEU A 128 -14.43 -10.87 -21.76
N ARG A 129 -13.60 -11.85 -22.16
CA ARG A 129 -12.41 -12.22 -21.39
C ARG A 129 -11.23 -11.32 -21.79
N THR A 130 -10.62 -10.69 -20.79
CA THR A 130 -9.43 -9.85 -20.95
C THR A 130 -8.19 -10.71 -20.79
N VAL A 131 -7.19 -10.49 -21.64
CA VAL A 131 -5.88 -11.12 -21.53
C VAL A 131 -4.91 -10.09 -20.99
N PHE A 132 -4.28 -10.39 -19.85
CA PHE A 132 -3.22 -9.56 -19.28
C PHE A 132 -1.87 -10.19 -19.59
N ASN A 133 -0.93 -9.40 -20.11
CA ASN A 133 0.47 -9.79 -20.18
C ASN A 133 1.15 -9.38 -18.87
N LYS A 134 1.31 -10.31 -17.93
CA LYS A 134 1.93 -10.04 -16.63
C LYS A 134 3.40 -9.64 -16.82
N SER A 135 4.12 -10.33 -17.71
CA SER A 135 5.53 -10.05 -18.02
C SER A 135 5.73 -8.67 -18.64
N ASP A 136 4.76 -8.19 -19.43
CA ASP A 136 4.70 -6.81 -19.92
C ASP A 136 3.85 -5.90 -19.01
N ARG A 137 4.14 -5.98 -17.70
CA ARG A 137 3.59 -5.07 -16.68
C ARG A 137 2.05 -5.02 -16.66
N TRP A 138 1.40 -6.17 -16.77
CA TRP A 138 -0.05 -6.29 -16.79
C TRP A 138 -0.74 -5.51 -17.94
N SER A 139 -0.08 -5.38 -19.09
CA SER A 139 -0.74 -4.81 -20.27
C SER A 139 -2.00 -5.59 -20.63
N ALA A 140 -3.12 -4.89 -20.81
CA ALA A 140 -4.44 -5.49 -20.95
C ALA A 140 -4.91 -5.49 -22.41
N TRP A 141 -5.38 -6.63 -22.88
CA TRP A 141 -5.73 -6.85 -24.28
C TRP A 141 -7.11 -7.49 -24.41
N SER A 142 -7.87 -7.10 -25.43
CA SER A 142 -9.08 -7.82 -25.85
C SER A 142 -8.81 -8.62 -27.10
N ALA A 143 -9.07 -9.92 -27.01
CA ALA A 143 -8.99 -10.82 -28.15
C ALA A 143 -10.02 -10.42 -29.21
N SER A 144 -9.57 -10.28 -30.46
CA SER A 144 -10.40 -10.04 -31.63
C SER A 144 -10.79 -11.34 -32.32
N ASN A 145 -9.88 -12.32 -32.33
CA ASN A 145 -10.08 -13.59 -33.00
C ASN A 145 -9.25 -14.69 -32.32
N VAL A 146 -9.78 -15.91 -32.30
CA VAL A 146 -9.13 -17.08 -31.70
C VAL A 146 -9.28 -18.28 -32.64
N ILE A 147 -8.16 -18.87 -33.05
CA ILE A 147 -8.12 -20.03 -33.94
C ILE A 147 -7.16 -21.06 -33.35
N GLY A 148 -7.71 -22.13 -32.76
CA GLY A 148 -6.90 -23.12 -32.05
C GLY A 148 -6.11 -22.46 -30.92
N SER A 149 -4.78 -22.60 -30.95
CA SER A 149 -3.86 -21.98 -29.99
C SER A 149 -3.49 -20.52 -30.28
N GLN A 150 -3.91 -19.97 -31.41
CA GLN A 150 -3.59 -18.60 -31.81
C GLN A 150 -4.67 -17.63 -31.33
N VAL A 151 -4.24 -16.59 -30.62
CA VAL A 151 -5.07 -15.45 -30.23
C VAL A 151 -4.58 -14.22 -30.96
N SER A 152 -5.49 -13.49 -31.57
CA SER A 152 -5.23 -12.17 -32.16
C SER A 152 -6.00 -11.11 -31.39
N PHE A 153 -5.44 -9.91 -31.29
CA PHE A 153 -6.02 -8.81 -30.51
C PHE A 153 -6.56 -7.69 -31.42
N VAL A 154 -7.38 -6.81 -30.84
CA VAL A 154 -7.93 -5.65 -31.56
C VAL A 154 -6.88 -4.54 -31.59
N GLY A 155 -6.49 -4.10 -32.79
CA GLY A 155 -5.59 -2.96 -32.98
C GLY A 155 -4.13 -3.26 -32.65
N ASP A 156 -3.31 -2.19 -32.65
CA ASP A 156 -1.86 -2.32 -32.55
C ASP A 156 -1.28 -2.11 -31.15
N ALA A 157 -2.15 -2.01 -30.15
CA ALA A 157 -1.79 -1.61 -28.78
C ALA A 157 -2.76 -2.21 -27.75
N PRO A 158 -2.31 -2.39 -26.50
CA PRO A 158 -3.18 -2.80 -25.40
C PRO A 158 -4.25 -1.74 -25.11
N ILE A 159 -5.39 -2.19 -24.59
CA ILE A 159 -6.50 -1.35 -24.09
C ILE A 159 -6.04 -0.47 -22.93
N SER A 160 -5.17 -1.03 -22.09
CA SER A 160 -4.45 -0.29 -21.08
C SER A 160 -3.07 -0.90 -20.92
N ASN A 161 -2.04 -0.07 -21.03
CA ASN A 161 -0.70 -0.45 -20.63
C ASN A 161 -0.36 0.29 -19.34
N SER A 162 0.25 -0.40 -18.38
CA SER A 162 0.98 0.33 -17.35
C SER A 162 2.20 1.01 -18.00
N MET A 163 2.80 1.97 -17.28
CA MET A 163 3.79 2.85 -17.89
C MET A 163 5.06 2.05 -18.26
N ASN A 164 5.63 2.37 -19.42
CA ASN A 164 6.86 1.79 -19.99
C ASN A 164 6.82 0.30 -20.36
N GLY A 165 5.65 -0.34 -20.39
CA GLY A 165 5.50 -1.65 -21.03
C GLY A 165 5.84 -1.56 -22.53
N SER A 166 6.41 -2.63 -23.08
CA SER A 166 6.72 -2.73 -24.51
C SER A 166 5.46 -2.74 -25.38
N ALA A 167 4.28 -2.97 -24.79
CA ALA A 167 2.99 -3.02 -25.48
C ALA A 167 2.96 -4.14 -26.52
N LEU A 168 3.74 -5.20 -26.33
CA LEU A 168 3.89 -6.30 -27.27
C LEU A 168 4.01 -7.62 -26.49
N PHE A 169 3.54 -8.72 -27.10
CA PHE A 169 3.82 -10.06 -26.60
C PHE A 169 5.17 -10.56 -27.10
N LYS A 170 5.93 -11.23 -26.22
CA LYS A 170 7.18 -11.90 -26.53
C LYS A 170 7.09 -13.38 -26.18
N PRO A 171 7.82 -14.26 -26.89
CA PRO A 171 7.98 -15.64 -26.47
C PRO A 171 8.54 -15.69 -25.04
N GLY A 172 7.91 -16.49 -24.18
CA GLY A 172 8.24 -16.62 -22.77
C GLY A 172 7.42 -15.74 -21.83
N ASP A 173 6.62 -14.80 -22.34
CA ASP A 173 5.76 -13.98 -21.50
C ASP A 173 4.71 -14.83 -20.76
N GLU A 174 4.54 -14.55 -19.46
CA GLU A 174 3.44 -15.08 -18.66
C GLU A 174 2.20 -14.21 -18.90
N ILE A 175 1.13 -14.83 -19.39
CA ILE A 175 -0.18 -14.18 -19.59
C ILE A 175 -1.21 -14.74 -18.62
N LYS A 176 -2.14 -13.88 -18.21
CA LYS A 176 -3.31 -14.24 -17.39
C LYS A 176 -4.56 -14.04 -18.24
N VAL A 177 -5.35 -15.10 -18.37
CA VAL A 177 -6.67 -15.03 -19.01
C VAL A 177 -7.73 -14.96 -17.94
N THR A 178 -8.55 -13.90 -17.94
CA THR A 178 -9.58 -13.75 -16.91
C THR A 178 -10.72 -14.76 -17.08
N LYS A 179 -11.25 -15.22 -15.95
CA LYS A 179 -12.51 -15.95 -15.88
C LYS A 179 -13.67 -14.97 -15.94
N ALA A 180 -14.68 -15.29 -16.74
CA ALA A 180 -15.92 -14.53 -16.79
C ALA A 180 -16.79 -14.84 -15.57
N CYS A 181 -17.22 -13.81 -14.84
CA CYS A 181 -18.09 -13.98 -13.68
C CYS A 181 -19.50 -14.43 -14.10
N GLY A 182 -20.05 -15.44 -13.42
CA GLY A 182 -21.43 -15.91 -13.65
C GLY A 182 -21.65 -16.73 -14.93
N VAL A 183 -20.57 -17.11 -15.62
CA VAL A 183 -20.58 -18.00 -16.80
C VAL A 183 -19.82 -19.28 -16.45
N ASP A 184 -20.14 -20.40 -17.10
CA ASP A 184 -19.44 -21.69 -16.96
C ASP A 184 -19.45 -22.33 -15.55
N GLY A 185 -20.47 -22.05 -14.73
CA GLY A 185 -20.66 -22.73 -13.43
C GLY A 185 -19.67 -22.35 -12.33
N VAL A 186 -18.77 -21.39 -12.58
CA VAL A 186 -17.86 -20.84 -11.57
C VAL A 186 -18.57 -19.78 -10.74
N VAL A 187 -18.58 -19.98 -9.41
CA VAL A 187 -19.25 -19.08 -8.46
C VAL A 187 -18.44 -17.78 -8.31
N GLY A 188 -18.84 -16.76 -9.07
CA GLY A 188 -18.55 -15.36 -8.80
C GLY A 188 -19.88 -14.62 -8.72
N GLY A 189 -20.44 -14.50 -7.51
CA GLY A 189 -21.75 -13.90 -7.33
C GLY A 189 -21.74 -12.41 -7.64
N ASP A 190 -22.55 -12.00 -8.62
CA ASP A 190 -22.90 -10.63 -9.02
C ASP A 190 -21.71 -9.65 -9.20
N ILE A 191 -21.69 -8.93 -10.32
CA ILE A 191 -20.74 -7.84 -10.65
C ILE A 191 -20.68 -6.72 -9.58
N ASN A 192 -21.59 -6.77 -8.61
CA ASN A 192 -21.64 -5.95 -7.41
C ASN A 192 -20.75 -6.44 -6.24
N ARG A 193 -19.94 -7.51 -6.40
CA ARG A 193 -19.10 -8.01 -5.30
C ARG A 193 -17.86 -7.13 -5.07
N ARG A 194 -18.05 -6.20 -4.14
CA ARG A 194 -17.11 -5.22 -3.59
C ARG A 194 -16.01 -5.80 -2.66
N ASN A 195 -15.84 -7.13 -2.58
CA ASN A 195 -15.01 -7.75 -1.54
C ASN A 195 -13.61 -8.19 -2.00
N ASP A 196 -13.40 -8.49 -3.28
CA ASP A 196 -12.13 -9.11 -3.73
C ASP A 196 -10.98 -8.08 -3.84
N CYS A 197 -11.30 -6.78 -3.98
CA CYS A 197 -10.33 -5.69 -3.93
C CYS A 197 -9.62 -5.53 -2.58
N ASN A 198 -10.27 -5.96 -1.48
CA ASN A 198 -9.65 -5.93 -0.16
C ASN A 198 -8.53 -6.97 -0.03
N LEU A 199 -8.52 -8.00 -0.90
CA LEU A 199 -7.53 -9.07 -0.89
C LEU A 199 -6.20 -8.62 -1.51
N ALA A 200 -6.19 -7.51 -2.25
CA ALA A 200 -4.98 -6.90 -2.79
C ALA A 200 -4.37 -5.83 -1.85
N ILE A 201 -4.85 -5.74 -0.60
CA ILE A 201 -4.27 -4.87 0.43
C ILE A 201 -3.02 -5.54 1.01
N ASN A 202 -1.97 -4.76 1.21
CA ASN A 202 -0.72 -5.22 1.80
C ASN A 202 -0.81 -5.25 3.34
N TYR A 203 -1.46 -6.29 3.87
CA TYR A 203 -1.59 -6.51 5.31
C TYR A 203 -0.33 -7.09 5.95
N LEU A 204 -0.17 -6.83 7.25
CA LEU A 204 0.90 -7.38 8.08
C LEU A 204 0.38 -8.50 8.99
N GLN A 205 1.23 -9.48 9.24
CA GLN A 205 1.00 -10.57 10.18
C GLN A 205 1.87 -10.42 11.44
N GLY A 206 1.50 -11.14 12.50
CA GLY A 206 2.19 -11.08 13.81
C GLY A 206 1.68 -9.96 14.73
N ILE A 207 0.66 -9.21 14.30
CA ILE A 207 0.03 -8.13 15.08
C ILE A 207 -0.57 -8.69 16.37
N SER A 208 -0.15 -8.14 17.50
CA SER A 208 -0.65 -8.50 18.83
C SER A 208 -1.16 -7.28 19.59
N ASN A 209 -2.22 -7.49 20.38
CA ASN A 209 -2.72 -6.49 21.32
C ASN A 209 -1.65 -6.04 22.34
N THR A 210 -0.68 -6.90 22.65
CA THR A 210 0.42 -6.59 23.58
C THR A 210 1.41 -5.58 23.02
N ASN A 211 1.40 -5.34 21.70
CA ASN A 211 2.23 -4.32 21.07
C ASN A 211 1.57 -2.92 21.12
N PHE A 212 0.34 -2.81 21.62
CA PHE A 212 -0.39 -1.55 21.72
C PHE A 212 -1.31 -1.56 22.95
N GLU A 213 -0.71 -1.58 24.14
CA GLU A 213 -1.41 -1.53 25.43
C GLU A 213 -1.91 -0.11 25.75
N PHE A 214 -2.74 0.06 26.79
CA PHE A 214 -3.26 1.38 27.19
C PHE A 214 -2.11 2.36 27.47
N GLU A 215 -2.29 3.63 27.09
CA GLU A 215 -1.26 4.67 27.08
C GLU A 215 -0.04 4.38 26.17
N GLY A 216 -0.01 3.20 25.53
CA GLY A 216 1.02 2.82 24.57
C GLY A 216 0.93 3.62 23.28
N THR A 217 2.07 3.77 22.62
CA THR A 217 2.18 4.43 21.31
C THR A 217 2.40 3.38 20.23
N LEU A 218 1.84 3.63 19.05
CA LEU A 218 2.10 2.87 17.84
C LEU A 218 2.22 3.86 16.68
N SER A 219 3.39 3.91 16.05
CA SER A 219 3.62 4.75 14.88
C SER A 219 3.84 3.90 13.65
N LYS A 220 3.32 4.33 12.51
CA LYS A 220 3.52 3.73 11.19
C LYS A 220 4.09 4.81 10.26
N ARG A 221 5.34 4.64 9.88
CA ARG A 221 6.13 5.56 9.05
C ARG A 221 6.44 4.91 7.71
N PHE A 222 6.20 5.64 6.62
CA PHE A 222 6.63 5.23 5.28
C PHE A 222 6.78 6.46 4.39
N TYR A 223 7.51 6.29 3.29
CA TYR A 223 7.63 7.31 2.26
C TYR A 223 6.78 6.92 1.06
N LEU A 224 6.13 7.90 0.45
CA LEU A 224 5.28 7.71 -0.73
C LEU A 224 5.80 8.54 -1.89
N TYR A 225 5.85 7.94 -3.07
CA TYR A 225 6.05 8.62 -4.34
C TYR A 225 4.96 8.20 -5.32
N ILE A 226 4.31 9.18 -5.94
CA ILE A 226 3.31 8.96 -6.99
C ILE A 226 3.97 9.37 -8.30
N ASP A 227 3.99 8.47 -9.28
CA ASP A 227 4.59 8.78 -10.59
C ASP A 227 3.88 9.96 -11.26
N GLU A 228 4.63 10.81 -11.95
CA GLU A 228 4.14 12.00 -12.64
C GLU A 228 2.98 11.69 -13.59
N ASN A 229 3.05 10.54 -14.26
CA ASN A 229 2.10 10.09 -15.25
C ASN A 229 1.02 9.16 -14.67
N ALA A 230 1.06 8.85 -13.36
CA ALA A 230 0.05 8.01 -12.74
C ALA A 230 -1.32 8.70 -12.78
N VAL A 231 -2.36 7.93 -13.07
CA VAL A 231 -3.74 8.36 -12.91
C VAL A 231 -4.23 7.78 -11.59
N LEU A 232 -4.51 8.64 -10.62
CA LEU A 232 -5.10 8.25 -9.34
C LEU A 232 -6.60 7.94 -9.47
N PRO A 233 -7.15 7.09 -8.60
CA PRO A 233 -8.58 6.72 -8.62
C PRO A 233 -9.48 7.91 -8.29
N SER A 234 -10.63 8.00 -8.94
CA SER A 234 -11.62 9.07 -8.72
C SER A 234 -12.22 9.15 -7.30
N VAL A 235 -12.10 8.09 -6.50
CA VAL A 235 -12.62 8.02 -5.12
C VAL A 235 -11.56 8.13 -4.03
N GLY A 236 -10.34 8.50 -4.42
CA GLY A 236 -9.22 8.60 -3.51
C GLY A 236 -8.52 7.26 -3.25
N LEU A 237 -7.19 7.33 -3.15
CA LEU A 237 -6.31 6.24 -2.76
C LEU A 237 -6.13 6.28 -1.25
N LYS A 238 -6.66 5.30 -0.52
CA LYS A 238 -6.39 5.20 0.93
C LYS A 238 -4.93 4.80 1.17
N LEU A 239 -4.25 5.58 2.00
CA LEU A 239 -2.88 5.33 2.42
C LEU A 239 -2.89 4.56 3.74
N GLY A 240 -2.34 3.36 3.71
CA GLY A 240 -2.43 2.41 4.80
C GLY A 240 -3.86 2.06 5.25
N TYR A 241 -3.95 1.12 6.17
CA TYR A 241 -5.18 0.75 6.85
C TYR A 241 -4.82 0.32 8.26
N SER A 242 -5.49 0.89 9.26
CA SER A 242 -5.29 0.52 10.65
C SER A 242 -6.65 0.19 11.25
N LYS A 243 -6.84 -1.08 11.61
CA LYS A 243 -8.09 -1.57 12.18
C LYS A 243 -7.93 -1.79 13.67
N PHE A 244 -8.76 -1.10 14.44
CA PHE A 244 -8.81 -1.25 15.89
C PHE A 244 -10.22 -1.68 16.31
N ASN A 245 -10.34 -2.32 17.48
CA ASN A 245 -11.62 -2.62 18.13
C ASN A 245 -12.14 -1.38 18.87
N SER A 246 -12.42 -0.36 18.08
CA SER A 246 -12.65 1.00 18.55
C SER A 246 -14.14 1.26 18.79
N ALA A 247 -14.44 2.03 19.84
CA ALA A 247 -15.76 2.59 20.06
C ALA A 247 -16.02 3.84 19.18
N THR A 248 -14.96 4.41 18.59
CA THR A 248 -15.01 5.62 17.77
C THR A 248 -14.60 5.35 16.32
N PRO A 249 -15.08 6.12 15.33
CA PRO A 249 -14.56 6.01 13.97
C PRO A 249 -13.06 6.35 13.92
N ILE A 250 -12.25 5.42 13.42
CA ILE A 250 -10.81 5.63 13.24
C ILE A 250 -10.56 6.45 11.98
N ALA A 251 -9.63 7.41 12.08
CA ALA A 251 -9.19 8.21 10.95
C ALA A 251 -8.42 7.35 9.93
N TYR A 252 -8.57 7.66 8.65
CA TYR A 252 -7.76 7.15 7.56
C TYR A 252 -7.29 8.32 6.70
N VAL A 253 -6.18 8.11 6.01
CA VAL A 253 -5.60 9.07 5.08
C VAL A 253 -5.93 8.64 3.66
N ASP A 254 -6.32 9.58 2.80
CA ASP A 254 -6.54 9.36 1.38
C ASP A 254 -5.86 10.42 0.51
N VAL A 255 -5.42 10.04 -0.67
CA VAL A 255 -4.96 10.96 -1.71
C VAL A 255 -5.96 10.95 -2.84
N ASN A 256 -6.58 12.09 -3.09
CA ASN A 256 -7.57 12.25 -4.14
C ASN A 256 -6.91 12.40 -5.51
N ARG A 257 -7.71 12.21 -6.58
CA ARG A 257 -7.20 12.32 -7.96
C ARG A 257 -6.63 13.70 -8.28
N ASP A 258 -7.17 14.73 -7.65
CA ASP A 258 -6.68 16.11 -7.72
C ASP A 258 -5.46 16.36 -6.81
N GLU A 259 -4.82 15.30 -6.32
CA GLU A 259 -3.62 15.31 -5.47
C GLU A 259 -3.84 15.95 -4.08
N THR A 260 -5.10 16.15 -3.68
CA THR A 260 -5.41 16.59 -2.32
C THR A 260 -5.27 15.43 -1.34
N LEU A 261 -4.44 15.60 -0.30
CA LEU A 261 -4.49 14.75 0.89
C LEU A 261 -5.73 15.07 1.71
N MET A 262 -6.49 14.04 2.03
CA MET A 262 -7.58 14.08 2.97
C MET A 262 -7.30 13.16 4.15
N VAL A 263 -7.70 13.61 5.34
CA VAL A 263 -7.85 12.76 6.52
C VAL A 263 -9.34 12.73 6.83
N ASP A 264 -9.91 11.53 6.88
CA ASP A 264 -11.35 11.33 7.06
C ASP A 264 -11.62 10.19 8.06
N THR A 265 -12.85 10.12 8.57
CA THR A 265 -13.30 9.06 9.47
C THR A 265 -14.50 8.35 8.85
N ALA A 266 -14.64 7.04 9.10
CA ALA A 266 -15.66 6.22 8.43
C ALA A 266 -17.12 6.52 8.82
N SER A 267 -17.41 7.51 9.67
CA SER A 267 -18.79 7.83 10.08
C SER A 267 -19.30 9.13 9.44
N PRO A 268 -20.49 9.10 8.80
CA PRO A 268 -21.14 10.29 8.25
C PRO A 268 -21.44 11.38 9.28
N SER A 269 -21.51 11.03 10.57
CA SER A 269 -21.78 11.94 11.68
C SER A 269 -20.51 12.54 12.32
N SER A 270 -19.33 12.00 12.00
CA SER A 270 -18.05 12.43 12.60
C SER A 270 -17.12 13.08 11.58
N ARG A 271 -17.64 13.68 10.49
CA ARG A 271 -16.87 14.21 9.33
C ARG A 271 -15.79 15.21 9.73
N PHE A 272 -14.73 14.67 10.28
CA PHE A 272 -13.43 15.27 10.42
C PHE A 272 -12.79 15.09 9.05
N THR A 273 -13.04 16.04 8.15
CA THR A 273 -12.36 16.10 6.88
C THR A 273 -11.33 17.20 6.96
N VAL A 274 -10.06 16.83 6.99
CA VAL A 274 -8.96 17.78 6.90
C VAL A 274 -8.39 17.74 5.50
N ARG A 275 -8.49 18.87 4.79
CA ARG A 275 -7.80 19.12 3.52
C ARG A 275 -6.69 20.12 3.80
N GLN A 276 -5.45 19.68 3.78
CA GLN A 276 -4.35 20.53 4.23
C GLN A 276 -3.13 20.50 3.34
N LEU A 277 -2.93 19.46 2.54
CA LEU A 277 -1.74 19.35 1.70
C LEU A 277 -2.10 18.96 0.29
N GLN A 278 -1.54 19.72 -0.65
CA GLN A 278 -1.46 19.35 -2.05
C GLN A 278 -0.20 18.51 -2.23
N PHE A 279 -0.36 17.26 -2.67
CA PHE A 279 0.76 16.46 -3.13
C PHE A 279 1.22 16.93 -4.51
N GLU A 280 2.52 16.81 -4.76
CA GLU A 280 3.11 16.92 -6.08
C GLU A 280 3.52 15.50 -6.52
N ARG A 281 3.07 15.08 -7.70
CA ARG A 281 3.60 13.85 -8.30
C ARG A 281 5.07 14.04 -8.67
N GLY A 282 5.79 12.95 -8.84
CA GLY A 282 7.23 13.00 -9.13
C GLY A 282 8.09 13.32 -7.91
N ARG A 283 7.51 13.33 -6.71
CA ARG A 283 8.20 13.71 -5.47
C ARG A 283 7.91 12.74 -4.33
N TRP A 284 8.94 12.52 -3.52
CA TRP A 284 8.84 11.72 -2.30
C TRP A 284 8.26 12.54 -1.16
N TYR A 285 7.34 11.92 -0.43
CA TYR A 285 6.73 12.48 0.78
C TYR A 285 6.93 11.53 1.95
N TYR A 286 7.31 12.09 3.08
CA TYR A 286 7.31 11.44 4.38
C TYR A 286 5.88 11.43 4.93
N LEU A 287 5.40 10.26 5.35
CA LEU A 287 4.16 10.11 6.09
C LEU A 287 4.40 9.31 7.37
N GLU A 288 3.85 9.79 8.49
CA GLU A 288 3.79 9.02 9.72
C GLU A 288 2.45 9.22 10.44
N GLU A 289 1.75 8.11 10.68
CA GLU A 289 0.58 8.08 11.55
C GLU A 289 1.01 7.58 12.93
N THR A 290 0.74 8.36 13.98
CA THR A 290 0.97 7.95 15.37
C THR A 290 -0.36 7.82 16.09
N PHE A 291 -0.55 6.67 16.72
CA PHE A 291 -1.70 6.33 17.56
C PHE A 291 -1.20 6.21 19.01
N ILE A 292 -1.82 6.95 19.93
CA ILE A 292 -1.59 6.79 21.37
C ILE A 292 -2.88 6.24 21.97
N ARG A 293 -2.81 5.06 22.55
CA ARG A 293 -4.00 4.38 23.09
C ARG A 293 -4.57 5.15 24.27
N GLU A 294 -5.89 5.13 24.39
CA GLU A 294 -6.62 5.69 25.53
C GLU A 294 -6.11 5.13 26.88
N SER A 295 -6.39 5.84 27.98
CA SER A 295 -5.93 5.44 29.32
C SER A 295 -6.68 4.23 29.89
N SER A 296 -7.85 3.91 29.35
CA SER A 296 -8.66 2.75 29.75
C SER A 296 -9.74 2.43 28.73
N SER A 297 -10.35 1.25 28.81
CA SER A 297 -11.37 0.78 27.86
C SER A 297 -12.63 1.65 27.74
N ALA A 298 -12.89 2.53 28.72
CA ALA A 298 -14.03 3.45 28.71
C ALA A 298 -13.61 4.92 28.43
N ALA A 299 -12.31 5.18 28.27
CA ALA A 299 -11.80 6.52 28.01
C ALA A 299 -11.84 6.86 26.51
N SER A 300 -11.87 8.15 26.23
CA SER A 300 -11.76 8.72 24.89
C SER A 300 -10.76 9.87 24.92
N ASP A 301 -9.59 9.58 25.50
CA ASP A 301 -8.44 10.48 25.67
C ASP A 301 -7.22 10.02 24.86
N GLY A 302 -7.40 9.03 23.98
CA GLY A 302 -6.37 8.60 23.04
C GLY A 302 -6.06 9.71 22.02
N ILE A 303 -4.90 9.61 21.40
CA ILE A 303 -4.37 10.67 20.53
C ILE A 303 -4.06 10.11 19.14
N TYR A 304 -4.55 10.77 18.10
CA TYR A 304 -4.12 10.58 16.71
C TYR A 304 -3.22 11.73 16.29
N ARG A 305 -2.12 11.41 15.61
CA ARG A 305 -1.29 12.39 14.91
C ARG A 305 -0.99 11.92 13.49
N LEU A 306 -1.01 12.87 12.55
CA LEU A 306 -0.46 12.69 11.22
C LEU A 306 0.67 13.68 11.00
N TYR A 307 1.85 13.17 10.66
CA TYR A 307 2.98 13.95 10.20
C TYR A 307 3.11 13.76 8.70
N LEU A 308 3.30 14.87 7.98
CA LEU A 308 3.40 14.87 6.53
C LEU A 308 4.30 16.01 6.09
N SER A 309 5.28 15.69 5.25
CA SER A 309 6.09 16.68 4.56
C SER A 309 6.68 16.09 3.29
N ALA A 310 7.12 16.94 2.37
CA ALA A 310 8.03 16.47 1.33
C ALA A 310 9.30 15.89 1.98
N ALA A 311 9.92 14.88 1.38
CA ALA A 311 11.06 14.18 1.98
C ALA A 311 12.28 15.08 2.21
N ASP A 312 12.44 16.11 1.37
CA ASP A 312 13.46 17.16 1.48
C ASP A 312 13.07 18.30 2.44
N ALA A 313 11.84 18.29 2.95
CA ALA A 313 11.35 19.22 3.97
C ALA A 313 11.29 18.51 5.33
N THR A 314 12.13 18.94 6.27
CA THR A 314 12.08 18.44 7.65
C THR A 314 10.92 19.11 8.39
N SER A 315 9.80 18.39 8.57
CA SER A 315 8.76 18.78 9.53
C SER A 315 8.59 17.69 10.59
N THR A 316 8.81 18.06 11.84
CA THR A 316 8.58 17.19 13.01
C THR A 316 7.31 17.57 13.77
N GLN A 317 6.51 18.50 13.23
CA GLN A 317 5.24 18.91 13.82
C GLN A 317 4.09 18.16 13.15
N PRO A 318 3.10 17.68 13.91
CA PRO A 318 1.95 17.01 13.33
C PRO A 318 1.13 18.00 12.50
N LEU A 319 0.81 17.61 11.27
CA LEU A 319 -0.15 18.31 10.41
C LEU A 319 -1.57 18.23 11.01
N VAL A 320 -1.89 17.06 11.57
CA VAL A 320 -3.16 16.80 12.26
C VAL A 320 -2.89 16.25 13.65
N GLU A 321 -3.60 16.77 14.65
CA GLU A 321 -3.65 16.19 15.99
C GLU A 321 -5.11 16.12 16.47
N ARG A 322 -5.49 14.99 17.07
CA ARG A 322 -6.78 14.76 17.75
C ARG A 322 -6.51 14.10 19.08
N THR A 323 -7.19 14.53 20.14
CA THR A 323 -6.95 14.05 21.52
C THR A 323 -8.18 13.41 22.15
N ASP A 324 -9.16 13.05 21.33
CA ASP A 324 -10.46 12.52 21.73
C ASP A 324 -10.76 11.17 21.06
N MET A 325 -9.72 10.36 20.93
CA MET A 325 -9.77 9.04 20.27
C MET A 325 -9.99 7.93 21.30
N SER A 326 -10.61 6.82 20.87
CA SER A 326 -10.72 5.60 21.66
C SER A 326 -10.46 4.41 20.75
N TYR A 327 -9.24 3.86 20.72
CA TYR A 327 -8.84 2.85 19.75
C TYR A 327 -9.26 1.44 20.17
N GLY A 328 -9.14 1.11 21.44
CA GLY A 328 -9.17 -0.28 21.87
C GLY A 328 -8.03 -1.09 21.26
N ASP A 329 -8.24 -2.40 21.13
CA ASP A 329 -7.22 -3.32 20.66
C ASP A 329 -6.95 -3.19 19.15
N ILE A 330 -5.69 -3.18 18.75
CA ILE A 330 -5.32 -3.33 17.34
C ILE A 330 -5.70 -4.71 16.80
N LYS A 331 -6.16 -4.77 15.55
CA LYS A 331 -6.56 -6.02 14.87
C LYS A 331 -5.79 -6.27 13.58
N GLN A 332 -5.61 -5.23 12.76
CA GLN A 332 -4.96 -5.35 11.45
C GLN A 332 -4.26 -4.04 11.12
N MET A 333 -3.15 -4.12 10.37
CA MET A 333 -2.43 -2.98 9.84
C MET A 333 -1.95 -3.27 8.42
N SER A 334 -1.95 -2.26 7.56
CA SER A 334 -1.41 -2.29 6.21
C SER A 334 -0.59 -1.04 5.93
N ILE A 335 0.40 -1.18 5.04
CA ILE A 335 1.26 -0.06 4.61
C ILE A 335 0.58 0.75 3.51
N ILE A 336 -0.08 0.07 2.57
CA ILE A 336 -0.95 0.69 1.56
C ILE A 336 -2.39 0.23 1.78
N GLY A 337 -3.33 1.14 1.56
CA GLY A 337 -4.75 0.89 1.70
C GLY A 337 -5.40 0.49 0.38
N ASN A 338 -6.73 0.62 0.36
CA ASN A 338 -7.58 0.25 -0.78
C ASN A 338 -8.19 1.49 -1.42
N TRP A 339 -8.33 1.50 -2.75
CA TRP A 339 -9.29 2.34 -3.46
C TRP A 339 -10.37 1.44 -4.05
N GLN A 340 -11.58 1.65 -3.57
CA GLN A 340 -12.72 0.78 -3.79
C GLN A 340 -13.35 1.05 -5.16
N HIS A 341 -13.31 0.06 -6.06
CA HIS A 341 -14.27 -0.12 -7.17
C HIS A 341 -14.16 0.76 -8.44
N TYR A 342 -13.00 1.36 -8.74
CA TYR A 342 -12.84 2.17 -9.96
C TYR A 342 -11.59 1.82 -10.75
N ASN A 343 -11.79 1.63 -12.05
CA ASN A 343 -10.81 1.12 -13.02
C ASN A 343 -10.14 2.22 -13.83
N ASP A 344 -10.26 3.45 -13.35
CA ASP A 344 -9.72 4.63 -14.00
C ASP A 344 -8.30 4.94 -13.54
N ALA A 345 -7.76 4.18 -12.58
CA ALA A 345 -6.40 4.33 -12.11
C ALA A 345 -5.39 3.57 -12.99
N SER A 346 -4.24 4.18 -13.25
CA SER A 346 -3.15 3.61 -14.05
C SER A 346 -1.79 4.15 -13.63
N GLY A 347 -0.73 3.42 -13.96
CA GLY A 347 0.64 3.78 -13.56
C GLY A 347 1.02 3.19 -12.20
N TYR A 348 1.95 3.86 -11.51
CA TYR A 348 2.63 3.32 -10.35
C TYR A 348 2.64 4.28 -9.16
N ILE A 349 2.70 3.69 -7.97
CA ILE A 349 3.14 4.36 -6.75
C ILE A 349 4.26 3.55 -6.12
N TYR A 350 5.15 4.23 -5.41
CA TYR A 350 6.31 3.63 -4.79
C TYR A 350 6.31 3.94 -3.29
N ILE A 351 6.65 2.94 -2.49
CA ILE A 351 6.80 3.03 -1.05
C ILE A 351 8.22 2.67 -0.67
N ASP A 352 8.78 3.41 0.29
CA ASP A 352 10.10 3.13 0.82
C ASP A 352 10.20 3.43 2.32
N SER A 353 11.28 2.93 2.94
CA SER A 353 11.64 3.14 4.35
C SER A 353 10.47 2.94 5.30
N VAL A 354 9.82 1.78 5.24
CA VAL A 354 8.68 1.45 6.09
C VAL A 354 9.17 1.08 7.49
N GLU A 355 8.55 1.64 8.52
CA GLU A 355 8.75 1.20 9.91
C GLU A 355 7.50 1.34 10.74
N ILE A 356 7.30 0.39 11.64
CA ILE A 356 6.27 0.43 12.66
C ILE A 356 6.94 0.19 14.00
N ALA A 357 6.69 1.08 14.96
CA ALA A 357 7.35 1.07 16.25
C ALA A 357 6.43 1.60 17.36
N ASP A 358 6.88 1.42 18.61
CA ASP A 358 6.18 1.85 19.82
C ASP A 358 6.41 3.33 20.21
N HIS A 359 7.00 4.13 19.32
CA HIS A 359 7.38 5.51 19.55
C HIS A 359 7.23 6.33 18.28
N TYR A 360 7.30 7.67 18.37
CA TYR A 360 7.42 8.53 17.20
C TYR A 360 8.76 8.28 16.51
N ILE A 361 8.73 7.88 15.24
CA ILE A 361 9.90 7.43 14.49
C ILE A 361 10.61 8.64 13.86
N GLY A 362 9.84 9.50 13.19
CA GLY A 362 10.33 10.68 12.51
C GLY A 362 10.85 10.44 11.09
N PRO A 363 11.10 11.53 10.35
CA PRO A 363 11.66 11.45 9.01
C PRO A 363 13.13 11.01 9.06
N ILE A 364 13.54 10.23 8.08
CA ILE A 364 14.95 9.91 7.84
C ILE A 364 15.65 11.08 7.16
N ASP A 365 16.98 11.15 7.28
CA ASP A 365 17.80 12.10 6.53
C ASP A 365 17.72 11.78 5.03
N TYR A 366 16.87 12.50 4.30
CA TYR A 366 16.69 12.31 2.86
C TYR A 366 17.97 12.70 2.11
N LYS A 367 18.48 11.77 1.31
CA LYS A 367 19.54 12.03 0.34
C LYS A 367 18.90 11.93 -1.03
N ALA A 368 18.74 13.06 -1.70
CA ALA A 368 18.22 13.07 -3.06
C ALA A 368 19.00 12.07 -3.93
N PRO A 369 18.32 11.24 -4.74
CA PRO A 369 19.00 10.33 -5.65
C PRO A 369 19.87 11.14 -6.61
N ALA A 370 21.05 10.60 -6.96
CA ALA A 370 22.02 11.29 -7.81
C ALA A 370 21.49 11.63 -9.22
N ASN A 371 20.41 10.97 -9.65
CA ASN A 371 19.71 11.20 -10.91
C ASN A 371 18.20 11.36 -10.65
N PRO A 372 17.69 12.56 -10.38
CA PRO A 372 16.25 12.80 -10.33
C PRO A 372 15.60 12.57 -11.71
N PRO A 373 14.34 12.12 -11.79
CA PRO A 373 13.59 12.14 -13.04
C PRO A 373 13.49 13.58 -13.58
N PRO A 374 13.37 13.77 -14.92
CA PRO A 374 13.50 15.08 -15.54
C PRO A 374 12.42 16.05 -15.05
N GLU A 375 12.80 17.23 -14.55
CA GLU A 375 11.86 18.24 -14.04
C GLU A 375 10.83 18.68 -15.10
N GLY A 376 9.60 18.18 -14.98
CA GLY A 376 8.44 18.59 -15.77
C GLY A 376 7.65 19.74 -15.13
N SER A 377 8.14 20.98 -15.27
CA SER A 377 7.39 22.24 -15.10
C SER A 377 6.61 22.46 -13.78
N LEU A 378 7.32 22.96 -12.76
CA LEU A 378 6.74 23.64 -11.60
C LEU A 378 5.90 24.86 -12.04
N LYS A 379 4.58 24.79 -11.81
CA LYS A 379 3.71 25.97 -11.73
C LYS A 379 2.78 25.83 -10.53
N GLY A 380 3.26 26.20 -9.35
CA GLY A 380 2.43 26.45 -8.18
C GLY A 380 2.32 27.94 -7.93
N THR A 381 1.10 28.49 -7.98
CA THR A 381 0.79 29.81 -7.42
C THR A 381 0.28 29.58 -6.00
N VAL A 382 0.96 30.14 -5.00
CA VAL A 382 0.46 30.20 -3.62
C VAL A 382 -0.77 31.10 -3.59
N VAL A 383 -1.93 30.57 -3.23
CA VAL A 383 -3.11 31.38 -2.90
C VAL A 383 -3.09 31.60 -1.40
N GLN A 384 -2.99 32.88 -0.99
CA GLN A 384 -3.06 33.35 0.39
C GLN A 384 -4.46 33.22 0.97
#